data_AF-A0A4V1UWY9-F1
#
_entry.id   AF-A0A4V1UWY9-F1
#
_cell.length_a   1.000
_cell.length_b   1.000
_cell.length_c   1.000
_cell.angle_alpha   90.00
_cell.angle_beta   90.00
_cell.angle_gamma   90.00
#
_symmetry.space_group_name_H-M   'P 1'
#
loop_
_entity.id
_entity.type
_entity.pdbx_description
1 polymer ?
#
loop_
_entity_poly.entity_id
_entity_poly.type
_entity_poly.pdbx_seq_one_letter_code
_entity_poly.pdbx_strand_id
1 'polypeptide(L)'
;MVRMERRDFIRTSGVVGLVAGLRLTAQEASAQENAKPADAFALIGAPVVGHTTATESTILWAAKGPSTSWIEFGETPALGTRADNDADGLRPYDALMHRVTLSGLKPGTKYFYRTHTRAIDFKNGYSITPGETLVSEVGSFTTFNPRAEETSFL
;
A
#
# COMPACT_ATOMS: atom_id res chain seq x y z
N MET A 1 -26.23 -45.80 -5.60
CA MET A 1 -25.64 -44.45 -5.47
C MET A 1 -25.06 -44.35 -4.06
N VAL A 2 -23.77 -44.65 -3.92
CA VAL A 2 -23.09 -44.85 -2.63
C VAL A 2 -22.09 -43.71 -2.43
N ARG A 3 -22.27 -42.98 -1.34
CA ARG A 3 -21.56 -41.77 -0.92
C ARG A 3 -20.25 -42.19 -0.26
N MET A 4 -19.12 -41.73 -0.82
CA MET A 4 -17.77 -42.07 -0.34
C MET A 4 -17.23 -40.94 0.52
N GLU A 5 -17.06 -41.19 1.82
CA GLU A 5 -16.51 -40.25 2.81
C GLU A 5 -14.98 -40.41 2.89
N ARG A 6 -14.25 -39.30 2.73
CA ARG A 6 -12.79 -39.23 2.53
C ARG A 6 -11.97 -39.34 3.83
N ARG A 7 -12.35 -40.23 4.77
CA ARG A 7 -11.76 -40.24 6.13
C ARG A 7 -11.15 -41.58 6.57
N ASP A 8 -10.87 -42.49 5.64
CA ASP A 8 -10.24 -43.79 5.92
C ASP A 8 -8.75 -43.89 5.51
N PHE A 9 -8.12 -42.77 5.12
CA PHE A 9 -6.76 -42.83 4.56
C PHE A 9 -5.61 -42.87 5.59
N ILE A 10 -5.86 -42.64 6.89
CA ILE A 10 -4.81 -42.74 7.91
C ILE A 10 -5.13 -43.87 8.88
N ARG A 11 -4.88 -45.10 8.43
CA ARG A 11 -4.60 -46.25 9.31
C ARG A 11 -3.98 -47.34 8.44
N THR A 12 -2.67 -47.55 8.60
CA THR A 12 -1.87 -48.79 8.45
C THR A 12 -0.45 -48.40 8.03
N SER A 13 0.49 -48.29 8.97
CA SER A 13 1.70 -49.13 9.15
C SER A 13 2.44 -48.55 10.37
N GLY A 14 3.09 -49.22 11.32
CA GLY A 14 3.38 -50.63 11.65
C GLY A 14 4.46 -50.63 12.75
N VAL A 15 4.16 -51.26 13.90
CA VAL A 15 5.01 -52.02 14.86
C VAL A 15 6.44 -51.54 15.26
N VAL A 16 6.56 -51.20 16.56
CA VAL A 16 7.55 -51.55 17.64
C VAL A 16 9.07 -51.44 17.41
N GLY A 17 9.71 -50.63 18.27
CA GLY A 17 11.11 -50.75 18.68
C GLY A 17 11.35 -50.09 20.05
N LEU A 18 11.69 -50.88 21.07
CA LEU A 18 12.02 -50.46 22.45
C LEU A 18 13.39 -49.78 22.49
N VAL A 19 13.45 -48.48 22.81
CA VAL A 19 14.68 -47.82 23.29
C VAL A 19 14.34 -47.00 24.54
N ALA A 20 15.20 -47.16 25.55
CA ALA A 20 15.08 -46.71 26.91
C ALA A 20 14.95 -45.19 27.07
N GLY A 21 14.37 -44.79 28.21
CA GLY A 21 13.88 -43.45 28.50
C GLY A 21 14.90 -42.33 28.33
N LEU A 22 14.52 -41.38 27.48
CA LEU A 22 14.92 -39.99 27.60
C LEU A 22 13.63 -39.17 27.62
N ARG A 23 13.24 -38.67 28.80
CA ARG A 23 12.15 -37.69 28.91
C ARG A 23 12.69 -36.38 28.34
N LEU A 24 12.53 -36.15 27.02
CA LEU A 24 12.53 -34.79 26.52
C LEU A 24 11.25 -34.14 27.04
N THR A 25 11.38 -33.29 28.05
CA THR A 25 10.41 -32.23 28.25
C THR A 25 10.48 -31.36 26.99
N ALA A 26 9.54 -31.57 26.06
CA ALA A 26 9.28 -30.60 25.02
C ALA A 26 8.77 -29.34 25.73
N GLN A 27 9.71 -28.46 26.05
CA GLN A 27 9.40 -27.12 26.49
C GLN A 27 8.76 -26.45 25.29
N GLU A 28 7.44 -26.39 25.27
CA GLU A 28 6.68 -25.57 24.34
C GLU A 28 7.06 -24.12 24.62
N ALA A 29 8.15 -23.66 23.99
CA ALA A 29 8.47 -22.26 23.89
C ALA A 29 7.37 -21.65 23.02
N SER A 30 6.38 -21.05 23.68
CA SER A 30 5.35 -20.24 23.05
C SER A 30 6.04 -19.06 22.36
N ALA A 31 6.34 -19.22 21.07
CA ALA A 31 6.63 -18.09 20.21
C ALA A 31 5.33 -17.31 20.04
N GLN A 32 5.15 -16.29 20.87
CA GLN A 32 4.10 -15.31 20.70
C GLN A 32 4.49 -14.43 19.51
N GLU A 33 4.23 -14.93 18.31
CA GLU A 33 4.33 -14.19 17.07
C GLU A 33 3.20 -13.14 17.07
N ASN A 34 3.54 -11.88 17.35
CA ASN A 34 2.67 -10.76 17.07
C ASN A 34 2.53 -10.63 15.54
N ALA A 35 1.76 -11.52 14.92
CA ALA A 35 1.41 -11.44 13.52
C ALA A 35 0.48 -10.24 13.34
N LYS A 36 0.99 -9.19 12.67
CA LYS A 36 0.17 -8.11 12.10
C LYS A 36 -1.02 -8.77 11.38
N PRO A 37 -2.28 -8.38 11.63
CA PRO A 37 -3.40 -9.04 10.99
C PRO A 37 -3.21 -8.94 9.48
N ALA A 38 -3.26 -10.09 8.80
CA ALA A 38 -2.98 -10.22 7.38
C ALA A 38 -3.90 -9.34 6.51
N ASP A 39 -4.96 -8.75 7.09
CA ASP A 39 -5.96 -7.92 6.43
C ASP A 39 -6.04 -6.45 6.91
N ALA A 40 -5.01 -5.96 7.60
CA ALA A 40 -4.94 -4.54 7.96
C ALA A 40 -4.88 -3.63 6.72
N PHE A 41 -5.53 -2.46 6.80
CA PHE A 41 -5.36 -1.39 5.83
C PHE A 41 -3.88 -1.00 5.75
N ALA A 42 -3.34 -0.95 4.54
CA ALA A 42 -1.91 -0.74 4.30
C ALA A 42 -1.65 -0.15 2.92
N LEU A 43 -0.53 0.53 2.73
CA LEU A 43 -0.04 0.86 1.38
C LEU A 43 0.61 -0.39 0.75
N ILE A 44 0.39 -0.56 -0.55
CA ILE A 44 1.03 -1.62 -1.34
C ILE A 44 2.23 -0.97 -2.05
N GLY A 45 3.35 -0.91 -1.34
CA GLY A 45 4.59 -0.30 -1.84
C GLY A 45 4.67 1.22 -1.69
N ALA A 46 5.79 1.78 -2.15
CA ALA A 46 6.03 3.22 -2.14
C ALA A 46 5.33 3.90 -3.33
N PRO A 47 4.95 5.18 -3.22
CA PRO A 47 4.45 5.94 -4.35
C PRO A 47 5.50 6.06 -5.46
N VAL A 48 5.05 5.89 -6.70
CA VAL A 48 5.88 5.95 -7.91
C VAL A 48 5.56 7.23 -8.67
N VAL A 49 6.59 7.98 -9.04
CA VAL A 49 6.47 9.16 -9.89
C VAL A 49 6.59 8.74 -11.35
N GLY A 50 5.71 9.25 -12.21
CA GLY A 50 5.70 8.99 -13.64
C GLY A 50 5.09 10.16 -14.43
N HIS A 51 5.17 10.09 -15.76
CA HIS A 51 4.66 11.15 -16.66
C HIS A 51 5.12 12.57 -16.28
N THR A 52 6.35 12.71 -15.79
CA THR A 52 6.91 14.02 -15.49
C THR A 52 7.17 14.77 -16.79
N THR A 53 6.62 15.98 -16.89
CA THR A 53 6.89 16.94 -17.97
C THR A 53 7.58 18.18 -17.38
N ALA A 54 7.66 19.26 -18.15
CA ALA A 54 8.16 20.53 -17.65
C ALA A 54 7.20 21.20 -16.66
N THR A 55 5.90 20.89 -16.73
CA THR A 55 4.85 21.59 -15.98
C THR A 55 3.91 20.66 -15.22
N GLU A 56 4.07 19.36 -15.36
CA GLU A 56 3.21 18.36 -14.74
C GLU A 56 4.01 17.15 -14.26
N SER A 57 3.46 16.41 -13.31
CA SER A 57 3.95 15.09 -12.92
C SER A 57 2.82 14.27 -12.29
N THR A 58 2.79 12.97 -12.56
CA THR A 58 1.78 12.07 -12.03
C THR A 58 2.39 11.15 -10.98
N ILE A 59 1.71 11.02 -9.84
CA ILE A 59 2.14 10.14 -8.76
C ILE A 59 1.11 9.03 -8.59
N LEU A 60 1.58 7.78 -8.57
CA LEU A 60 0.77 6.58 -8.51
C LEU A 60 1.12 5.73 -7.29
N TRP A 61 0.10 5.23 -6.59
CA TRP A 61 0.29 4.31 -5.48
C TRP A 61 -0.96 3.47 -5.25
N ALA A 62 -0.79 2.43 -4.44
CA ALA A 62 -1.80 1.42 -4.20
C ALA A 62 -2.08 1.28 -2.70
N ALA A 63 -3.33 0.99 -2.36
CA ALA A 63 -3.78 0.74 -1.00
C ALA A 63 -4.51 -0.60 -0.91
N LYS A 64 -4.32 -1.29 0.22
CA LYS A 64 -5.03 -2.51 0.57
C LYS A 64 -6.34 -2.12 1.25
N GLY A 65 -7.33 -1.75 0.45
CA GLY A 65 -8.71 -1.51 0.89
C GLY A 65 -9.31 -0.23 0.33
N PRO A 66 -10.65 -0.07 0.39
CA PRO A 66 -11.36 1.10 -0.11
C PRO A 66 -10.84 2.37 0.56
N SER A 67 -10.47 3.36 -0.25
CA SER A 67 -9.88 4.59 0.29
C SER A 67 -10.06 5.80 -0.62
N THR A 68 -9.88 6.97 -0.01
CA THR A 68 -9.74 8.26 -0.70
C THR A 68 -8.35 8.83 -0.46
N SER A 69 -7.87 9.71 -1.33
CA SER A 69 -6.47 10.12 -1.29
C SER A 69 -6.22 11.53 -1.81
N TRP A 70 -5.09 12.09 -1.38
CA TRP A 70 -4.57 13.39 -1.84
C TRP A 70 -3.04 13.43 -1.71
N ILE A 71 -2.43 14.45 -2.29
CA ILE A 71 -0.99 14.71 -2.21
C ILE A 71 -0.75 16.08 -1.60
N GLU A 72 0.22 16.16 -0.71
CA GLU A 72 0.85 17.41 -0.29
C GLU A 72 2.19 17.55 -1.02
N PHE A 73 2.44 18.70 -1.63
CA PHE A 73 3.67 18.95 -2.40
C PHE A 73 4.15 20.39 -2.27
N GLY A 74 5.41 20.62 -2.64
CA GLY A 74 6.00 21.97 -2.67
C GLY A 74 7.45 21.96 -3.15
N GLU A 75 8.00 23.16 -3.38
CA GLU A 75 9.42 23.35 -3.78
C GLU A 75 10.39 23.10 -2.61
N THR A 76 9.87 22.94 -1.39
CA THR A 76 10.65 22.62 -0.18
C THR A 76 10.05 21.42 0.57
N PRO A 77 10.83 20.73 1.41
CA PRO A 77 10.34 19.61 2.22
C PRO A 77 9.25 19.97 3.23
N ALA A 78 9.02 21.26 3.50
CA ALA A 78 7.92 21.71 4.35
C ALA A 78 6.55 21.46 3.69
N LEU A 79 6.51 21.23 2.37
CA LEU A 79 5.31 21.14 1.56
C LEU A 79 4.42 22.40 1.72
N GLY A 80 3.24 22.44 1.12
CA GLY A 80 2.34 23.60 1.30
C GLY A 80 1.17 23.66 0.34
N THR A 81 1.24 22.92 -0.77
CA THR A 81 0.15 22.82 -1.74
C THR A 81 -0.49 21.44 -1.65
N ARG A 82 -1.81 21.38 -1.76
CA ARG A 82 -2.58 20.13 -1.80
C ARG A 82 -3.16 19.90 -3.19
N ALA A 83 -3.04 18.66 -3.69
CA ALA A 83 -3.74 18.18 -4.87
C ALA A 83 -4.61 16.98 -4.48
N ASP A 84 -5.91 17.07 -4.75
CA ASP A 84 -6.86 15.99 -4.48
C ASP A 84 -6.92 14.99 -5.64
N ASN A 85 -7.26 13.74 -5.33
CA ASN A 85 -7.47 12.69 -6.33
C ASN A 85 -8.88 12.76 -6.92
N ASP A 86 -9.24 13.91 -7.47
CA ASP A 86 -10.56 14.12 -8.06
C ASP A 86 -10.57 13.70 -9.54
N ALA A 87 -11.62 13.00 -9.97
CA ALA A 87 -11.86 12.60 -11.35
C ALA A 87 -13.24 13.12 -11.77
N ASP A 88 -13.29 13.97 -12.80
CA ASP A 88 -14.53 14.55 -13.33
C ASP A 88 -15.39 15.27 -12.27
N GLY A 89 -14.73 15.91 -11.29
CA GLY A 89 -15.39 16.61 -10.17
C GLY A 89 -15.89 15.68 -9.06
N LEU A 90 -15.64 14.38 -9.17
CA LEU A 90 -15.95 13.38 -8.15
C LEU A 90 -14.69 12.96 -7.41
N ARG A 91 -14.81 12.77 -6.10
CA ARG A 91 -13.75 12.18 -5.30
C ARG A 91 -14.05 10.69 -5.10
N PRO A 92 -13.16 9.77 -5.49
CA PRO A 92 -13.34 8.36 -5.24
C PRO A 92 -13.10 8.06 -3.75
N TYR A 93 -14.00 7.27 -3.17
CA TYR A 93 -13.94 6.81 -1.76
C TYR A 93 -13.64 5.31 -1.65
N ASP A 94 -13.71 4.58 -2.76
CA ASP A 94 -13.51 3.14 -2.86
C ASP A 94 -12.28 2.76 -3.70
N ALA A 95 -11.42 3.73 -4.02
CA ALA A 95 -10.24 3.49 -4.83
C ALA A 95 -9.23 2.61 -4.08
N LEU A 96 -8.70 1.63 -4.83
CA LEU A 96 -7.55 0.81 -4.42
C LEU A 96 -6.25 1.30 -5.06
N MET A 97 -6.36 1.91 -6.24
CA MET A 97 -5.26 2.53 -6.98
C MET A 97 -5.51 4.02 -7.04
N HIS A 98 -4.51 4.81 -6.70
CA HIS A 98 -4.58 6.26 -6.70
C HIS A 98 -3.63 6.81 -7.75
N ARG A 99 -4.10 7.84 -8.46
CA ARG A 99 -3.34 8.53 -9.50
C ARG A 99 -3.67 10.00 -9.43
N VAL A 100 -2.72 10.81 -8.99
CA VAL A 100 -2.88 12.26 -8.89
C VAL A 100 -1.87 12.93 -9.80
N THR A 101 -2.36 13.79 -10.68
CA THR A 101 -1.51 14.64 -11.54
C THR A 101 -1.37 16.00 -10.90
N LEU A 102 -0.12 16.36 -10.60
CA LEU A 102 0.28 17.69 -10.19
C LEU A 102 0.47 18.54 -11.45
N SER A 103 -0.16 19.70 -11.51
CA SER A 103 -0.09 20.62 -12.65
C SER A 103 0.41 22.00 -12.23
N GLY A 104 0.76 22.84 -13.20
CA GLY A 104 1.27 24.19 -12.94
C GLY A 104 2.67 24.24 -12.31
N LEU A 105 3.46 23.17 -12.50
CA LEU A 105 4.82 23.09 -11.99
C LEU A 105 5.78 23.97 -12.82
N LYS A 106 6.88 24.40 -12.19
CA LYS A 106 7.95 25.11 -12.88
C LYS A 106 8.90 24.12 -13.56
N PRO A 107 9.40 24.40 -14.78
CA PRO A 107 10.40 23.56 -15.43
C PRO A 107 11.72 23.48 -14.66
N GLY A 108 12.42 22.34 -14.76
CA GLY A 108 13.74 22.14 -14.13
C GLY A 108 13.78 22.30 -12.62
N THR A 109 12.63 22.20 -11.94
CA THR A 109 12.49 22.52 -10.53
C THR A 109 12.28 21.25 -9.73
N LYS A 110 13.00 21.12 -8.61
CA LYS A 110 12.82 20.02 -7.67
C LYS A 110 11.59 20.26 -6.81
N TYR A 111 10.72 19.26 -6.76
CA TYR A 111 9.54 19.24 -5.91
C TYR A 111 9.65 18.09 -4.90
N PHE A 112 9.14 18.34 -3.71
CA PHE A 112 8.94 17.37 -2.66
C PHE A 112 7.46 17.04 -2.57
N TYR A 113 7.14 15.79 -2.24
CA TYR A 113 5.76 15.34 -2.14
C TYR A 113 5.58 14.31 -1.03
N ARG A 114 4.34 14.18 -0.57
CA ARG A 114 3.90 13.12 0.34
C ARG A 114 2.46 12.74 0.00
N THR A 115 2.20 11.44 -0.05
CA THR A 115 0.84 10.94 -0.32
C THR A 115 0.10 10.69 0.99
N HIS A 116 -1.20 10.98 0.97
CA HIS A 116 -2.11 10.69 2.05
C HIS A 116 -3.20 9.77 1.52
N THR A 117 -3.43 8.66 2.21
CA THR A 117 -4.44 7.68 1.87
C THR A 117 -5.30 7.42 3.08
N ARG A 118 -6.58 7.80 3.00
CA ARG A 118 -7.53 7.62 4.09
C ARG A 118 -8.45 6.45 3.79
N ALA A 119 -8.43 5.45 4.64
CA ALA A 119 -9.35 4.32 4.57
C ALA A 119 -10.80 4.80 4.64
N ILE A 120 -11.68 4.15 3.90
CA ILE A 120 -13.11 4.39 3.97
C ILE A 120 -13.80 3.08 4.36
N ASP A 121 -14.53 3.12 5.46
CA ASP A 121 -15.35 2.01 5.93
C ASP A 121 -16.80 2.20 5.46
N PHE A 122 -17.24 1.31 4.56
CA PHE A 122 -18.60 1.26 4.05
C PHE A 122 -19.42 0.28 4.88
N LYS A 123 -19.92 0.71 6.05
CA LYS A 123 -20.75 -0.14 6.93
C LYS A 123 -22.04 -0.56 6.24
N ASN A 124 -22.64 0.35 5.48
CA ASN A 124 -23.79 0.15 4.60
C ASN A 124 -23.92 1.34 3.63
N GLY A 125 -24.89 1.30 2.71
CA GLY A 125 -25.10 2.34 1.68
C GLY A 125 -25.44 3.75 2.19
N TYR A 126 -25.72 3.92 3.49
CA TYR A 126 -26.04 5.21 4.12
C TYR A 126 -25.02 5.63 5.19
N SER A 127 -24.01 4.79 5.46
CA SER A 127 -23.04 5.00 6.52
C SER A 127 -21.63 4.78 5.99
N ILE A 128 -21.03 5.86 5.51
CA ILE A 128 -19.65 5.92 5.06
C ILE A 128 -18.84 6.57 6.18
N THR A 129 -17.96 5.82 6.81
CA THR A 129 -17.14 6.31 7.93
C THR A 129 -15.67 6.39 7.48
N PRO A 130 -15.03 7.57 7.56
CA PRO A 130 -13.61 7.65 7.30
C PRO A 130 -12.79 6.97 8.42
N GLY A 131 -11.80 6.19 8.04
CA GLY A 131 -10.89 5.48 8.93
C GLY A 131 -9.53 6.14 9.08
N GLU A 132 -8.53 5.29 9.36
CA GLU A 132 -7.11 5.66 9.48
C GLU A 132 -6.60 6.34 8.20
N THR A 133 -5.68 7.30 8.38
CA THR A 133 -4.95 7.92 7.28
C THR A 133 -3.51 7.45 7.30
N LEU A 134 -3.10 6.73 6.27
CA LEU A 134 -1.71 6.37 6.03
C LEU A 134 -1.04 7.51 5.27
N VAL A 135 0.18 7.83 5.67
CA VAL A 135 0.97 8.89 5.09
C VAL A 135 2.30 8.29 4.64
N SER A 136 2.73 8.59 3.41
CA SER A 136 4.03 8.12 2.92
C SER A 136 5.20 8.87 3.56
N GLU A 137 6.40 8.35 3.40
CA GLU A 137 7.62 9.16 3.51
C GLU A 137 7.62 10.30 2.49
N VAL A 138 8.41 11.34 2.74
CA VAL A 138 8.58 12.45 1.80
C VAL A 138 9.46 11.99 0.63
N GLY A 139 8.88 11.97 -0.57
CA GLY A 139 9.57 11.74 -1.83
C GLY A 139 9.98 13.04 -2.51
N SER A 140 10.76 12.95 -3.58
CA SER A 140 11.05 14.10 -4.43
C SER A 140 11.23 13.71 -5.89
N PHE A 141 10.95 14.64 -6.79
CA PHE A 141 11.23 14.52 -8.22
C PHE A 141 11.65 15.88 -8.79
N THR A 142 12.22 15.89 -9.98
CA THR A 142 12.58 17.11 -10.71
C THR A 142 11.84 17.15 -12.03
N THR A 143 11.16 18.25 -12.31
CA THR A 143 10.50 18.47 -13.61
C THR A 143 11.49 18.61 -14.73
N PHE A 144 11.07 18.31 -15.95
CA PHE A 144 11.95 18.46 -17.11
C PHE A 144 12.28 19.93 -17.37
N ASN A 145 13.50 20.17 -17.84
CA ASN A 145 13.95 21.48 -18.26
C ASN A 145 14.13 21.48 -19.79
N PRO A 146 13.20 22.07 -20.57
CA PRO A 146 13.31 22.10 -22.03
C PRO A 146 14.44 23.00 -22.54
N ARG A 147 15.08 23.78 -21.66
CA ARG A 147 16.23 24.63 -21.98
C ARG A 147 17.56 24.05 -21.51
N ALA A 148 17.55 22.85 -20.92
CA ALA A 148 18.80 22.20 -20.55
C ALA A 148 19.48 21.63 -21.80
N GLU A 149 20.80 21.84 -21.89
CA GLU A 149 21.64 21.26 -22.95
C GLU A 149 21.71 19.73 -22.86
N GLU A 150 21.52 19.16 -21.66
CA GLU A 150 21.58 17.72 -21.39
C GLU A 150 20.46 17.29 -20.43
N THR A 151 19.99 16.04 -20.55
CA THR A 151 18.98 15.44 -19.67
C THR A 151 19.40 14.03 -19.26
N SER A 152 19.33 13.72 -17.97
CA SER A 152 19.48 12.37 -17.44
C SER A 152 18.13 11.75 -17.14
N PHE A 153 17.95 10.48 -17.51
CA PHE A 153 16.76 9.67 -17.24
C PHE A 153 17.00 8.58 -16.18
N LEU A 154 18.18 8.60 -15.55
CA LEU A 154 18.65 7.61 -14.57
C LEU A 154 18.94 8.28 -13.22
#